data_AF-A0A7X9FWZ0-F1
#
_entry.id   AF-A0A7X9FWZ0-F1
#
_cell.length_a   1.000
_cell.length_b   1.000
_cell.length_c   1.000
_cell.angle_alpha   90.00
_cell.angle_beta   90.00
_cell.angle_gamma   90.00
#
_symmetry.space_group_name_H-M   'P 1'
#
loop_
_entity.id
_entity.type
_entity.pdbx_description
1 polymer ?
#
loop_
_entity_poly.entity_id
_entity_poly.type
_entity_poly.pdbx_seq_one_letter_code
_entity_poly.pdbx_strand_id
1 'polypeptide(L)'
;MLGRIILIGILFYIIYRIVRFFQKLGGETSPQKYQKRAEPGSKTMVKDEMCNTYIPEDEALKEIKGGRTYYFCSEACRQKFIQTEKKKP
;
A
#
# COMPACT_ATOMS: atom_id res chain seq x y z
N MET A 1 -8.31 33.93 -33.62
CA MET A 1 -8.55 32.47 -33.75
C MET A 1 -7.34 31.64 -33.34
N LEU A 2 -6.10 31.98 -33.76
CA LEU A 2 -4.87 31.24 -33.39
C LEU A 2 -4.55 31.20 -31.89
N GLY A 3 -4.73 32.31 -31.15
CA GLY A 3 -4.37 32.39 -29.73
C GLY A 3 -5.14 31.41 -28.82
N ARG A 4 -6.39 31.07 -29.19
CA ARG A 4 -7.20 30.08 -28.46
C ARG A 4 -6.67 28.66 -28.67
N ILE A 5 -6.18 28.35 -29.87
CA ILE A 5 -5.59 27.04 -30.20
C ILE A 5 -4.28 26.84 -29.45
N ILE A 6 -3.44 27.87 -29.37
CA ILE A 6 -2.18 27.83 -28.61
C ILE A 6 -2.44 27.62 -27.12
N LEU A 7 -3.45 28.32 -26.56
CA LEU A 7 -3.83 28.18 -25.15
C LEU A 7 -4.34 26.76 -24.84
N ILE A 8 -5.16 26.18 -25.72
CA ILE A 8 -5.65 24.79 -25.58
C ILE A 8 -4.48 23.79 -25.65
N GLY A 9 -3.54 23.98 -26.57
CA GLY A 9 -2.35 23.12 -26.67
C GLY A 9 -1.46 23.16 -25.42
N ILE A 10 -1.23 24.36 -24.87
CA ILE A 10 -0.50 24.54 -23.61
C ILE A 10 -1.26 23.91 -22.44
N LEU A 11 -2.58 24.10 -22.37
CA LEU A 11 -3.43 23.51 -21.33
C LEU A 11 -3.36 21.97 -21.36
N PHE A 12 -3.47 21.37 -22.54
CA PHE A 12 -3.33 19.92 -22.72
C PHE A 12 -1.93 19.43 -22.32
N TYR A 13 -0.89 20.16 -22.69
CA TYR A 13 0.48 19.82 -22.32
C TYR A 13 0.71 19.89 -20.80
N ILE A 14 0.16 20.91 -20.13
CA ILE A 14 0.22 21.05 -18.68
C ILE A 14 -0.55 19.92 -18.00
N ILE A 15 -1.76 19.60 -18.45
CA ILE A 15 -2.54 18.47 -17.92
C ILE A 15 -1.78 17.16 -18.10
N TYR A 16 -1.19 16.93 -19.28
CA TYR A 16 -0.36 15.76 -19.55
C TYR A 16 0.85 15.69 -18.61
N ARG A 17 1.55 16.81 -18.37
CA ARG A 17 2.67 16.91 -17.42
C ARG A 17 2.23 16.63 -15.98
N ILE A 18 1.09 17.17 -15.57
CA ILE A 18 0.51 16.99 -14.24
C ILE A 18 0.12 15.52 -14.05
N VAL A 19 -0.64 14.92 -14.97
CA VAL A 19 -1.02 13.51 -14.89
C VAL A 19 0.21 12.61 -14.82
N ARG A 20 1.21 12.83 -15.67
CA ARG A 20 2.47 12.06 -15.65
C ARG A 20 3.28 12.27 -14.36
N PHE A 21 3.18 13.45 -13.74
CA PHE A 21 3.85 13.74 -12.47
C PHE A 21 3.10 13.08 -11.29
N PHE A 22 1.78 13.21 -11.23
CA PHE A 22 0.95 12.55 -10.22
C PHE A 22 0.96 11.02 -10.34
N GLN A 23 1.08 10.45 -11.55
CA GLN A 23 1.34 9.01 -11.72
C GLN A 23 2.68 8.58 -11.10
N LYS A 24 3.67 9.47 -11.01
CA LYS A 24 4.94 9.20 -10.34
C LYS A 24 4.91 9.48 -8.83
N LEU A 25 4.04 10.37 -8.35
CA LEU A 25 3.90 10.69 -6.92
C LEU A 25 2.87 9.82 -6.19
N GLY A 26 1.82 9.35 -6.86
CA GLY A 26 0.81 8.44 -6.30
C GLY A 26 1.26 6.98 -6.26
N GLY A 27 2.53 6.71 -6.58
CA GLY A 27 3.17 5.41 -6.50
C GLY A 27 4.14 5.37 -5.32
N GLU A 28 3.65 5.46 -4.08
CA GLU A 28 4.36 4.88 -2.94
C GLU A 28 4.27 3.35 -3.03
N THR A 29 5.04 2.79 -3.95
CA THR A 29 5.88 1.64 -3.65
C THR A 29 7.22 1.92 -4.31
N SER A 30 8.18 2.28 -3.47
CA SER A 30 9.61 2.35 -3.76
C SER A 30 10.02 1.32 -4.84
N PRO A 31 10.75 1.72 -5.89
CA PRO A 31 11.37 0.79 -6.82
C PRO A 31 12.63 0.19 -6.16
N GLN A 32 12.49 -0.47 -5.01
CA GLN A 32 13.60 -1.17 -4.37
C GLN A 32 13.15 -2.23 -3.35
N LYS A 33 12.29 -3.17 -3.76
CA LYS A 33 12.35 -4.58 -3.28
C LYS A 33 11.52 -5.59 -4.06
N TYR A 34 11.18 -5.31 -5.32
CA TYR A 34 10.90 -6.37 -6.30
C TYR A 34 12.23 -6.99 -6.80
N GLN A 35 13.12 -7.33 -5.87
CA GLN A 35 14.03 -8.42 -6.13
C GLN A 35 13.23 -9.68 -5.84
N LYS A 36 12.59 -10.17 -6.90
CA LYS A 36 12.26 -11.58 -7.06
C LYS A 36 13.49 -12.42 -6.64
N ARG A 37 13.49 -12.90 -5.40
CA ARG A 37 13.67 -14.33 -5.22
C ARG A 37 12.26 -14.84 -5.00
N ALA A 38 11.72 -15.44 -6.04
CA ALA A 38 10.65 -16.41 -5.88
C ALA A 38 11.24 -17.55 -5.05
N GLU A 39 11.28 -17.37 -3.73
CA GLU A 39 11.17 -18.52 -2.86
C GLU A 39 9.70 -18.93 -2.91
N PRO A 40 9.40 -20.24 -3.01
CA PRO A 40 8.01 -20.70 -2.95
C PRO A 40 7.42 -20.13 -1.67
N GLY A 41 6.35 -19.34 -1.81
CA GLY A 41 5.74 -18.59 -0.71
C GLY A 41 5.64 -19.44 0.54
N SER A 42 5.82 -18.80 1.70
CA SER A 42 5.83 -19.48 2.99
C SER A 42 4.71 -20.53 3.04
N LYS A 43 5.07 -21.81 3.28
CA LYS A 43 4.07 -22.86 3.53
C LYS A 43 3.21 -22.53 4.75
N THR A 44 3.69 -21.62 5.59
CA THR A 44 3.00 -21.13 6.77
C THR A 44 2.07 -19.99 6.36
N MET A 45 0.79 -20.30 6.27
CA MET A 45 -0.26 -19.29 6.20
C MET A 45 -0.60 -18.83 7.62
N VAL A 46 -0.63 -17.53 7.83
CA VAL A 46 -1.08 -16.90 9.06
C VAL A 46 -2.43 -16.23 8.82
N LYS A 47 -3.23 -16.18 9.88
CA LYS A 47 -4.55 -15.56 9.83
C LYS A 47 -4.46 -14.13 10.33
N ASP A 48 -5.08 -13.21 9.59
CA ASP A 48 -5.29 -11.85 10.03
C ASP A 48 -6.42 -11.79 11.09
N GLU A 49 -6.13 -11.21 12.26
CA GLU A 49 -7.09 -11.14 13.38
C GLU A 49 -8.26 -10.16 13.17
N MET A 50 -8.14 -9.22 12.22
CA MET A 50 -9.15 -8.21 11.92
C MET A 50 -10.12 -8.67 10.83
N CYS A 51 -9.60 -9.24 9.75
CA CYS A 51 -10.40 -9.62 8.58
C CYS A 51 -10.52 -11.14 8.38
N ASN A 52 -9.86 -11.95 9.23
CA ASN A 52 -9.85 -13.41 9.16
C ASN A 52 -9.32 -13.99 7.84
N THR A 53 -8.58 -13.19 7.07
CA THR A 53 -7.98 -13.63 5.80
C THR A 53 -6.69 -14.38 6.07
N TYR A 54 -6.49 -15.50 5.38
CA TYR A 54 -5.24 -16.26 5.43
C TYR A 54 -4.27 -15.70 4.40
N ILE A 55 -3.07 -15.35 4.85
CA ILE A 55 -2.02 -14.76 4.04
C ILE A 55 -0.68 -15.46 4.32
N PRO A 56 0.27 -15.43 3.37
CA PRO A 56 1.62 -15.93 3.62
C PRO A 56 2.30 -15.13 4.74
N GLU A 57 2.96 -15.80 5.68
CA GLU A 57 3.62 -15.14 6.82
C GLU A 57 4.72 -14.12 6.40
N ASP A 58 5.36 -14.39 5.27
CA ASP A 58 6.39 -13.56 4.64
C ASP A 58 5.82 -12.28 4.02
N GLU A 59 4.56 -12.29 3.59
CA GLU A 59 3.85 -11.11 3.07
C GLU A 59 3.05 -10.38 4.16
N ALA A 60 2.83 -11.03 5.31
CA ALA A 60 2.06 -10.48 6.42
C ALA A 60 2.81 -9.40 7.20
N LEU A 61 2.10 -8.33 7.57
CA LEU A 61 2.61 -7.34 8.52
C LEU A 61 2.55 -7.88 9.93
N LYS A 62 3.70 -7.86 10.63
CA LYS A 62 3.83 -8.38 12.00
C LYS A 62 3.77 -7.24 13.01
N GLU A 63 3.00 -7.41 14.08
CA GLU A 63 2.97 -6.49 15.23
C GLU A 63 3.14 -7.29 16.52
N ILE A 64 4.06 -6.87 17.39
CA ILE A 64 4.28 -7.53 18.67
C ILE A 64 3.57 -6.74 19.77
N LYS A 65 2.59 -7.36 20.44
CA LYS A 65 1.85 -6.76 21.56
C LYS A 65 1.66 -7.78 22.68
N GLY A 66 1.98 -7.39 23.92
CA GLY A 66 1.83 -8.25 25.09
C GLY A 66 2.60 -9.58 25.00
N GLY A 67 3.74 -9.59 24.30
CA GLY A 67 4.52 -10.80 24.06
C GLY A 67 3.95 -11.75 23.01
N ARG A 68 2.87 -11.37 22.31
CA ARG A 68 2.29 -12.12 21.20
C ARG A 68 2.53 -11.40 19.87
N THR A 69 2.81 -12.17 18.84
CA THR A 69 2.97 -11.68 17.46
C THR A 69 1.63 -11.80 16.75
N TYR A 70 1.13 -10.68 16.27
CA TYR A 70 -0.09 -10.57 15.48
C TYR A 70 0.26 -10.32 14.02
N TYR A 71 -0.53 -10.89 13.11
CA TYR A 71 -0.31 -10.81 11.67
C TYR A 71 -1.47 -10.07 11.00
N PHE A 72 -1.15 -9.23 10.01
CA PHE A 72 -2.15 -8.45 9.27
C PHE A 72 -1.90 -8.44 7.76
N CYS A 73 -2.98 -8.47 6.99
CA CYS A 73 -2.97 -8.44 5.52
C CYS A 73 -2.66 -7.06 4.95
N SER A 74 -2.85 -6.01 5.74
CA SER A 74 -2.69 -4.63 5.30
C SER A 74 -2.44 -3.70 6.48
N GLU A 75 -1.83 -2.55 6.20
CA GLU A 75 -1.63 -1.49 7.20
C GLU A 75 -2.95 -1.01 7.79
N ALA A 76 -4.02 -0.99 6.98
CA ALA A 76 -5.36 -0.65 7.43
C ALA A 76 -5.87 -1.61 8.52
N CYS A 77 -5.65 -2.92 8.37
CA CYS A 77 -6.02 -3.91 9.39
C CYS A 77 -5.18 -3.76 10.66
N ARG A 78 -3.86 -3.59 10.52
CA ARG A 78 -2.96 -3.29 11.64
C ARG A 78 -3.40 -2.04 12.41
N GLN A 79 -3.74 -0.96 11.71
CA GLN A 79 -4.14 0.30 12.34
C GLN A 79 -5.51 0.20 13.01
N LYS A 80 -6.44 -0.58 12.46
CA LYS A 80 -7.71 -0.92 13.13
C LYS A 80 -7.44 -1.67 14.43
N PHE A 81 -6.56 -2.66 14.41
CA PHE A 81 -6.17 -3.43 15.61
C PHE A 81 -5.59 -2.53 16.72
N ILE A 82 -4.70 -1.61 16.37
CA ILE A 82 -4.14 -0.66 17.34
C ILE A 82 -5.22 0.26 17.92
N GLN A 83 -6.19 0.69 17.11
CA GLN A 83 -7.28 1.54 17.55
C GLN A 83 -8.28 0.81 18.44
N THR A 84 -8.62 -0.45 18.12
CA THR A 84 -9.54 -1.25 18.94
C THR A 84 -8.92 -1.57 20.30
N GLU A 85 -7.62 -1.87 20.35
CA GLU A 85 -6.92 -2.16 21.61
C GLU A 85 -6.84 -0.94 22.53
N LYS A 86 -6.63 0.27 22.00
CA LYS A 86 -6.67 1.50 22.80
C LYS A 86 -8.02 1.78 23.46
N LYS A 87 -9.09 1.12 22.99
CA LYS A 87 -10.46 1.31 23.49
C LYS A 87 -10.87 0.26 24.54
N LYS A 88 -9.98 -0.67 24.88
CA LYS A 88 -10.21 -1.68 25.91
C LYS A 88 -9.79 -1.10 27.28
N PRO A 89 -10.73 -0.83 28.21
CA PRO A 89 -10.43 -0.32 29.55
C PRO A 89 -9.69 -1.35 30.41
#